data_AF-A0AAW2Z9Z9-F1
#
_entry.id   AF-A0AAW2Z9Z9-F1
#
_cell.length_a   1.000
_cell.length_b   1.000
_cell.length_c   1.000
_cell.angle_alpha   90.00
_cell.angle_beta   90.00
_cell.angle_gamma   90.00
#
_symmetry.space_group_name_H-M   'P 1'
#
loop_
_entity.id
_entity.type
_entity.pdbx_description
1 polymer ?
#
loop_
_entity_poly.entity_id
_entity_poly.type
_entity_poly.pdbx_seq_one_letter_code
_entity_poly.pdbx_strand_id
1 'polypeptide(L)'
;MIPKWKLVMYGSVAFLLIAFIQFVYLSNRHMSSHIRKTQKRDDLRIIDQTNQNSTSDRYSKFRCVGDDNDEGGALSRICLFFNICYNKLDKQWTFYQKTLERPVLYEKSKGILTQFEPGFVSLTYMDKHYWHPKVKIGPVPVEASRLTNLHSLFRHWPSQYGLNMGHFVWEDLGGVYNGMRAIGIEPEEMRASTIMDLEYDQNKNDKIFQKFHQLSCAITDIALQSFHDYVGGNFGIFQRANEINNAGKEVSFKEFRDGIVKCQGLDPGFIPKKHLIVITNKKRSNFGRSIKNLDEMTQYIKNTYPLIPVEVVEWDLLPFREQILKAQQATVLITPAGGVSMILPFMSEGTHAIIMDFHVTQQQFGFNVGDSGSMESAFWGHLGWFKKNYYQVKSKEDYVFDTQDATDARWFASVVVKMDRIKSLIDFALEDMSA
;
A
#
# COMPACT_ATOMS: atom_id res chain seq x y z
N MET A 1 -6.33 66.99 -10.96
CA MET A 1 -7.39 66.17 -10.34
C MET A 1 -7.24 64.73 -10.82
N ILE A 2 -6.93 63.79 -9.93
CA ILE A 2 -6.88 62.36 -10.28
C ILE A 2 -8.32 61.84 -10.31
N PRO A 3 -8.77 61.14 -11.37
CA PRO A 3 -10.12 60.60 -11.45
C PRO A 3 -10.40 59.63 -10.29
N LYS A 4 -11.55 59.75 -9.63
CA LYS A 4 -11.97 58.90 -8.49
C LYS A 4 -11.82 57.39 -8.76
N TRP A 5 -11.98 56.94 -10.01
CA TRP A 5 -11.82 55.53 -10.38
C TRP A 5 -10.38 55.02 -10.31
N LYS A 6 -9.37 55.88 -10.50
CA LYS A 6 -7.96 55.49 -10.36
C LYS A 6 -7.62 55.20 -8.89
N LEU A 7 -8.17 55.97 -7.94
CA LEU A 7 -7.98 55.73 -6.50
C LEU A 7 -8.55 54.38 -6.04
N VAL A 8 -9.68 53.96 -6.61
CA VAL A 8 -10.29 52.64 -6.30
C VAL A 8 -9.42 51.51 -6.85
N MET A 9 -8.91 51.64 -8.09
CA MET A 9 -8.03 50.61 -8.66
C MET A 9 -6.71 50.47 -7.90
N TYR A 10 -6.08 51.58 -7.49
CA TYR A 10 -4.86 51.52 -6.69
C TYR A 10 -5.10 50.89 -5.30
N GLY A 11 -6.28 51.12 -4.70
CA GLY A 11 -6.68 50.47 -3.45
C GLY A 11 -6.82 48.95 -3.58
N SER A 12 -7.49 48.47 -4.65
CA SER A 12 -7.68 47.04 -4.88
C SER A 12 -6.38 46.29 -5.18
N VAL A 13 -5.48 46.90 -5.97
CA VAL A 13 -4.16 46.31 -6.27
C VAL A 13 -3.28 46.27 -5.02
N ALA A 14 -3.29 47.32 -4.21
CA ALA A 14 -2.54 47.33 -2.94
C ALA A 14 -3.05 46.27 -1.96
N PHE A 15 -4.37 46.06 -1.89
CA PHE A 15 -4.96 45.05 -1.01
C PHE A 15 -4.60 43.62 -1.43
N LEU A 16 -4.64 43.32 -2.74
CA LEU A 16 -4.23 42.03 -3.28
C LEU A 16 -2.73 41.77 -3.07
N LEU A 17 -1.88 42.80 -3.20
CA LEU A 17 -0.45 42.68 -2.96
C LEU A 17 -0.14 42.38 -1.48
N ILE A 18 -0.83 43.04 -0.54
CA ILE A 18 -0.67 42.81 0.90
C ILE A 18 -1.14 41.40 1.27
N ALA A 19 -2.28 40.95 0.73
CA ALA A 19 -2.78 39.59 0.96
C ALA A 19 -1.82 38.52 0.42
N PHE A 20 -1.24 38.74 -0.77
CA PHE A 20 -0.24 37.85 -1.35
C PHE A 20 1.05 37.79 -0.52
N ILE A 21 1.54 38.94 -0.05
CA ILE A 21 2.73 39.00 0.81
C ILE A 21 2.47 38.30 2.16
N GLN A 22 1.30 38.49 2.77
CA GLN A 22 0.93 37.78 4.00
C GLN A 22 0.82 36.26 3.78
N PHE A 23 0.25 35.83 2.66
CA PHE A 23 0.17 34.42 2.30
C PHE A 23 1.56 33.79 2.12
N VAL A 24 2.45 34.44 1.35
CA VAL A 24 3.83 33.98 1.15
C VAL A 24 4.61 33.97 2.47
N TYR A 25 4.43 34.98 3.33
CA TYR A 25 5.08 35.06 4.63
C TYR A 25 4.61 33.95 5.59
N LEU A 26 3.31 33.65 5.62
CA LEU A 26 2.73 32.59 6.45
C LEU A 26 3.14 31.19 5.95
N SER A 27 3.13 30.96 4.63
CA SER A 27 3.58 29.70 4.04
C SER A 27 5.08 29.45 4.29
N ASN A 28 5.92 30.49 4.19
CA ASN A 28 7.35 30.38 4.51
C ASN A 28 7.63 30.16 6.01
N ARG A 29 6.82 30.74 6.91
CA ARG A 29 6.92 30.45 8.35
C ARG A 29 6.57 28.98 8.65
N HIS A 30 5.58 28.41 7.97
CA HIS A 30 5.21 27.01 8.15
C HIS A 30 6.31 26.07 7.64
N MET A 31 6.89 26.34 6.47
CA MET A 31 8.05 25.59 5.94
C MET A 31 9.29 25.70 6.83
N SER A 32 9.63 26.89 7.33
CA SER A 32 10.80 27.09 8.20
C SER A 32 10.66 26.41 9.57
N SER A 33 9.42 26.29 10.08
CA SER A 33 9.14 25.53 11.31
C SER A 33 9.28 24.02 11.12
N HIS A 34 9.02 23.51 9.91
CA HIS A 34 9.26 22.10 9.58
C HIS A 34 10.75 21.81 9.40
N ILE A 35 11.49 22.67 8.68
CA ILE A 35 12.94 22.52 8.46
C ILE A 35 13.72 22.59 9.78
N ARG A 36 13.34 23.47 10.73
CA ARG A 36 13.96 23.49 12.07
C ARG A 36 13.61 22.30 12.95
N LYS A 37 12.50 21.59 12.69
CA LYS A 37 12.14 20.36 13.41
C LYS A 37 12.89 19.14 12.86
N THR A 38 13.14 19.07 11.55
CA THR A 38 13.96 18.01 10.94
C THR A 38 15.45 18.21 11.24
N GLN A 39 15.98 19.43 11.14
CA GLN A 39 17.41 19.68 11.39
C GLN A 39 17.82 19.53 12.86
N LYS A 40 16.88 19.54 13.81
CA LYS A 40 17.12 19.24 15.24
C LYS A 40 16.89 17.76 15.60
N ARG A 41 16.49 16.93 14.63
CA ARG A 41 16.31 15.48 14.79
C ARG A 41 17.52 14.67 14.32
N ASP A 42 18.32 15.20 13.41
CA ASP A 42 19.51 14.51 12.88
C ASP A 42 20.73 14.51 13.84
N ASP A 43 20.68 15.28 14.94
CA ASP A 43 21.70 15.30 16.01
C ASP A 43 21.37 14.36 17.20
N LEU A 44 20.55 13.32 16.98
CA LEU A 44 20.22 12.29 17.97
C LEU A 44 20.29 10.92 17.25
N ARG A 45 20.98 9.86 17.68
CA ARG A 45 21.62 9.50 18.93
C ARG A 45 22.44 8.23 18.68
N ILE A 46 23.76 8.28 18.83
CA ILE A 46 24.40 7.20 19.61
C ILE A 46 24.07 7.57 21.04
N ILE A 47 23.08 6.90 21.64
CA ILE A 47 22.83 7.06 23.07
C ILE A 47 24.06 6.48 23.76
N ASP A 48 24.88 7.37 24.31
CA ASP A 48 25.88 7.02 25.30
C ASP A 48 25.18 6.21 26.40
N GLN A 49 25.48 4.91 26.46
CA GLN A 49 24.82 3.94 27.34
C GLN A 49 25.02 4.25 28.84
N THR A 50 25.84 5.25 29.16
CA THR A 50 26.30 5.55 30.51
C THR A 50 25.29 6.33 31.38
N ASN A 51 24.17 6.82 30.84
CA ASN A 51 23.17 7.60 31.61
C ASN A 51 21.72 7.07 31.53
N GLN A 52 21.51 5.75 31.55
CA GLN A 52 20.18 5.12 31.66
C GLN A 52 19.65 4.98 33.11
N ASN A 53 19.75 6.03 33.93
CA ASN A 53 19.15 6.02 35.28
C ASN A 53 17.66 6.42 35.32
N SER A 54 17.05 6.66 34.16
CA SER A 54 15.61 6.80 34.01
C SER A 54 14.93 5.44 34.24
N THR A 55 14.32 5.25 35.41
CA THR A 55 13.56 4.04 35.76
C THR A 55 12.39 3.74 34.79
N SER A 56 11.99 4.74 33.99
CA SER A 56 10.93 4.71 32.97
C SER A 56 11.26 3.82 31.78
N ASP A 57 12.54 3.64 31.44
CA ASP A 57 12.96 3.04 30.17
C ASP A 57 13.28 1.53 30.30
N ARG A 58 13.05 0.97 31.49
CA ARG A 58 13.27 -0.45 31.79
C ARG A 58 12.04 -1.32 31.53
N TYR A 59 10.89 -0.74 31.23
CA TYR A 59 9.64 -1.46 31.00
C TYR A 59 9.08 -1.13 29.63
N SER A 60 8.27 -2.04 29.10
CA SER A 60 7.61 -1.85 27.83
C SER A 60 6.46 -0.86 27.96
N LYS A 61 6.20 -0.15 26.86
CA LYS A 61 5.06 0.75 26.69
C LYS A 61 4.49 0.50 25.32
N PHE A 62 3.26 0.93 25.07
CA PHE A 62 2.75 0.97 23.71
C PHE A 62 1.77 2.12 23.56
N ARG A 63 1.52 2.51 22.32
CA ARG A 63 0.46 3.42 21.92
C ARG A 63 -0.16 2.90 20.64
N CYS A 64 -1.47 2.96 20.51
CA CYS A 64 -2.17 2.55 19.31
C CYS A 64 -2.97 3.70 18.72
N VAL A 65 -3.24 3.62 17.42
CA VAL A 65 -4.27 4.39 16.72
C VAL A 65 -5.18 3.39 16.01
N GLY A 66 -6.46 3.74 15.89
CA GLY A 66 -7.50 2.87 15.34
C GLY A 66 -8.53 2.49 16.40
N ASP A 67 -9.20 1.36 16.16
CA ASP A 67 -10.18 0.83 17.10
C ASP A 67 -9.47 0.11 18.26
N ASP A 68 -9.13 0.89 19.28
CA ASP A 68 -8.46 0.47 20.50
C ASP A 68 -9.41 -0.14 21.54
N ASN A 69 -10.73 -0.06 21.31
CA ASN A 69 -11.75 -0.44 22.29
C ASN A 69 -12.59 -1.66 21.88
N ASP A 70 -12.55 -2.09 20.61
CA ASP A 70 -13.26 -3.28 20.10
C ASP A 70 -12.30 -4.48 19.88
N GLU A 71 -12.78 -5.67 20.23
CA GLU A 71 -12.15 -6.97 19.93
C GLU A 71 -12.09 -7.22 18.40
N GLY A 72 -13.06 -6.68 17.65
CA GLY A 72 -13.05 -6.69 16.18
C GLY A 72 -12.08 -5.67 15.57
N GLY A 73 -11.48 -4.81 16.38
CA GLY A 73 -10.64 -3.68 15.95
C GLY A 73 -9.27 -4.06 15.39
N ALA A 74 -8.88 -5.32 15.45
CA ALA A 74 -7.55 -5.82 15.07
C ALA A 74 -7.07 -5.38 13.68
N LEU A 75 -7.97 -5.34 12.70
CA LEU A 75 -7.68 -4.91 11.32
C LEU A 75 -7.52 -3.39 11.21
N SER A 76 -8.18 -2.65 12.11
CA SER A 76 -8.17 -1.18 12.13
C SER A 76 -7.12 -0.63 13.09
N ARG A 77 -6.37 -1.49 13.80
CA ARG A 77 -5.43 -1.10 14.86
C ARG A 77 -3.99 -1.17 14.35
N ILE A 78 -3.23 -0.14 14.68
CA ILE A 78 -1.77 -0.15 14.60
C ILE A 78 -1.19 0.38 15.90
N CYS A 79 -0.12 -0.25 16.36
CA CYS A 79 0.49 0.05 17.64
C CYS A 79 1.99 0.22 17.49
N LEU A 80 2.53 1.27 18.11
CA LEU A 80 3.95 1.39 18.40
C LEU A 80 4.20 0.87 19.81
N PHE A 81 5.00 -0.17 19.89
CA PHE A 81 5.51 -0.77 21.11
C PHE A 81 6.92 -0.26 21.38
N PHE A 82 7.21 -0.06 22.66
CA PHE A 82 8.50 0.35 23.15
C PHE A 82 9.10 -0.73 24.03
N ASN A 83 10.40 -0.95 23.90
CA ASN A 83 11.18 -1.90 24.69
C ASN A 83 10.58 -3.31 24.73
N ILE A 84 10.23 -3.89 23.57
CA ILE A 84 9.78 -5.28 23.49
C ILE A 84 10.93 -6.18 23.05
N CYS A 85 10.92 -7.46 23.44
CA CYS A 85 11.96 -8.41 23.05
C CYS A 85 11.38 -9.56 22.24
N TYR A 86 12.12 -10.01 21.22
CA TYR A 86 11.87 -11.27 20.55
C TYR A 86 12.89 -12.32 21.01
N ASN A 87 12.40 -13.40 21.63
CA ASN A 87 13.19 -14.57 21.95
C ASN A 87 13.15 -15.54 20.76
N LYS A 88 14.29 -15.76 20.08
CA LYS A 88 14.36 -16.69 18.94
C LYS A 88 14.13 -18.15 19.34
N LEU A 89 14.50 -18.55 20.55
CA LEU A 89 14.35 -19.95 21.01
C LEU A 89 12.88 -20.29 21.22
N ASP A 90 12.15 -19.40 21.89
CA ASP A 90 10.73 -19.59 22.20
C ASP A 90 9.81 -19.04 21.11
N LYS A 91 10.38 -18.39 20.09
CA LYS A 91 9.67 -17.71 19.00
C LYS A 91 8.58 -16.76 19.52
N GLN A 92 8.89 -16.05 20.61
CA GLN A 92 7.90 -15.28 21.36
C GLN A 92 8.34 -13.82 21.56
N TRP A 93 7.40 -12.92 21.28
CA TRP A 93 7.51 -11.51 21.62
C TRP A 93 7.08 -11.29 23.06
N THR A 94 7.89 -10.55 23.83
CA THR A 94 7.67 -10.29 25.25
C THR A 94 7.52 -8.79 25.51
N PHE A 95 6.47 -8.45 26.23
CA PHE A 95 6.16 -7.13 26.76
C PHE A 95 6.40 -7.11 28.28
N TYR A 96 7.24 -6.21 28.75
CA TYR A 96 7.76 -6.18 30.11
C TYR A 96 6.99 -5.18 30.98
N GLN A 97 6.45 -5.64 32.10
CA GLN A 97 5.70 -4.82 33.06
C GLN A 97 6.32 -4.83 34.45
N LYS A 98 6.07 -3.75 35.20
CA LYS A 98 6.56 -3.61 36.57
C LYS A 98 5.83 -4.54 37.55
N THR A 99 4.51 -4.65 37.45
CA THR A 99 3.64 -5.42 38.35
C THR A 99 2.47 -6.01 37.57
N LEU A 100 1.88 -7.09 38.08
CA LEU A 100 0.73 -7.77 37.46
C LEU A 100 -0.58 -6.97 37.57
N GLU A 101 -0.68 -6.09 38.57
CA GLU A 101 -1.86 -5.27 38.84
C GLU A 101 -2.01 -4.10 37.84
N ARG A 102 -0.98 -3.83 37.03
CA ARG A 102 -1.04 -2.73 36.08
C ARG A 102 -1.87 -3.15 34.85
N PRO A 103 -2.95 -2.44 34.52
CA PRO A 103 -3.70 -2.72 33.30
C PRO A 103 -2.78 -2.59 32.08
N VAL A 104 -2.84 -3.58 31.18
CA VAL A 104 -2.22 -3.53 29.85
C VAL A 104 -3.10 -2.72 28.91
N LEU A 105 -4.38 -3.09 28.83
CA LEU A 105 -5.36 -2.43 27.98
C LEU A 105 -6.77 -2.53 28.58
N TYR A 106 -7.69 -1.73 28.06
CA TYR A 106 -9.10 -1.80 28.39
C TYR A 106 -9.86 -2.15 27.12
N GLU A 107 -10.65 -3.23 27.16
CA GLU A 107 -11.56 -3.62 26.09
C GLU A 107 -12.99 -3.32 26.54
N LYS A 108 -13.82 -2.74 25.67
CA LYS A 108 -15.18 -2.33 26.05
C LYS A 108 -16.04 -3.51 26.55
N SER A 109 -15.85 -4.69 25.96
CA SER A 109 -16.56 -5.93 26.28
C SER A 109 -15.96 -6.69 27.46
N LYS A 110 -14.65 -6.61 27.68
CA LYS A 110 -13.92 -7.40 28.70
C LYS A 110 -13.45 -6.59 29.91
N GLY A 111 -13.53 -5.27 29.87
CA GLY A 111 -13.04 -4.37 30.90
C GLY A 111 -11.51 -4.30 30.92
N ILE A 112 -10.94 -4.24 32.13
CA ILE A 112 -9.49 -4.12 32.35
C ILE A 112 -8.81 -5.47 32.11
N LEU A 113 -7.80 -5.48 31.24
CA LEU A 113 -7.00 -6.65 30.92
C LEU A 113 -5.56 -6.49 31.41
N THR A 114 -4.98 -7.56 31.95
CA THR A 114 -3.58 -7.64 32.40
C THR A 114 -2.70 -8.41 31.41
N GLN A 115 -3.26 -8.85 30.29
CA GLN A 115 -2.58 -9.51 29.17
C GLN A 115 -3.10 -8.94 27.85
N PHE A 116 -2.36 -9.13 26.77
CA PHE A 116 -2.89 -8.89 25.43
C PHE A 116 -3.68 -10.12 24.98
N GLU A 117 -4.86 -9.88 24.42
CA GLU A 117 -5.71 -10.94 23.87
C GLU A 117 -5.16 -11.48 22.53
N PRO A 118 -5.36 -12.78 22.24
CA PRO A 118 -5.21 -13.29 20.89
C PRO A 118 -6.12 -12.49 19.96
N GLY A 119 -5.56 -11.89 18.91
CA GLY A 119 -6.33 -10.93 18.11
C GLY A 119 -5.83 -9.50 18.18
N PHE A 120 -4.91 -9.15 19.09
CA PHE A 120 -4.67 -7.74 19.42
C PHE A 120 -4.40 -6.81 18.22
N VAL A 121 -3.54 -7.21 17.27
CA VAL A 121 -3.36 -6.50 15.99
C VAL A 121 -3.29 -7.49 14.84
N SER A 122 -3.79 -7.13 13.65
CA SER A 122 -3.61 -7.95 12.45
C SER A 122 -2.31 -7.63 11.74
N LEU A 123 -1.54 -8.64 11.34
CA LEU A 123 -0.32 -8.47 10.56
C LEU A 123 -0.55 -8.48 9.04
N THR A 124 -1.73 -8.92 8.61
CA THR A 124 -2.14 -8.94 7.21
C THR A 124 -3.55 -8.40 7.05
N TYR A 125 -3.87 -7.87 5.88
CA TYR A 125 -5.23 -7.41 5.59
C TYR A 125 -6.20 -8.58 5.36
N MET A 126 -5.82 -9.55 4.51
CA MET A 126 -6.72 -10.58 3.99
C MET A 126 -6.91 -11.77 4.93
N ASP A 127 -5.81 -12.25 5.49
CA ASP A 127 -5.83 -13.39 6.39
C ASP A 127 -5.84 -12.86 7.82
N LYS A 128 -6.71 -13.39 8.68
CA LYS A 128 -6.86 -13.02 10.10
C LYS A 128 -5.65 -13.45 10.94
N HIS A 129 -4.46 -13.02 10.53
CA HIS A 129 -3.20 -13.32 11.18
C HIS A 129 -2.95 -12.28 12.25
N TYR A 130 -3.51 -12.59 13.40
CA TYR A 130 -3.36 -11.73 14.54
C TYR A 130 -2.05 -11.98 15.28
N TRP A 131 -1.57 -10.94 15.93
CA TRP A 131 -0.37 -10.97 16.73
C TRP A 131 -0.58 -10.19 18.02
N HIS A 132 0.10 -10.64 19.06
CA HIS A 132 0.18 -9.99 20.36
C HIS A 132 1.45 -10.44 21.09
N PRO A 133 2.09 -9.57 21.89
CA PRO A 133 3.19 -9.98 22.74
C PRO A 133 2.67 -10.61 24.04
N LYS A 134 3.45 -11.51 24.64
CA LYS A 134 3.18 -12.05 25.97
C LYS A 134 3.67 -11.09 27.04
N VAL A 135 2.88 -10.86 28.09
CA VAL A 135 3.32 -10.00 29.19
C VAL A 135 4.20 -10.79 30.17
N LYS A 136 5.34 -10.22 30.53
CA LYS A 136 6.28 -10.74 31.54
C LYS A 136 6.50 -9.69 32.62
N ILE A 137 6.43 -10.11 33.88
CA ILE A 137 6.77 -9.25 35.02
C ILE A 137 8.28 -9.18 35.17
N GLY A 138 8.80 -7.97 35.26
CA GLY A 138 10.22 -7.68 35.34
C GLY A 138 10.64 -6.62 34.32
N PRO A 139 11.84 -6.05 34.48
CA PRO A 139 12.39 -5.15 33.49
C PRO A 139 12.83 -5.92 32.23
N VAL A 140 13.03 -5.17 31.15
CA VAL A 140 13.70 -5.64 29.94
C VAL A 140 15.10 -6.16 30.30
N PRO A 141 15.52 -7.34 29.81
CA PRO A 141 16.82 -7.90 30.12
C PRO A 141 17.97 -6.97 29.72
N VAL A 142 19.01 -6.89 30.55
CA VAL A 142 20.15 -5.99 30.32
C VAL A 142 21.07 -6.57 29.24
N GLU A 143 21.12 -7.89 29.16
CA GLU A 143 21.91 -8.69 28.22
C GLU A 143 21.34 -8.74 26.80
N ALA A 144 20.13 -8.21 26.57
CA ALA A 144 19.50 -8.25 25.27
C ALA A 144 20.07 -7.18 24.33
N SER A 145 20.42 -7.56 23.10
CA SER A 145 20.87 -6.60 22.09
C SER A 145 19.75 -5.63 21.74
N ARG A 146 19.99 -4.34 21.94
CA ARG A 146 19.00 -3.29 21.68
C ARG A 146 19.16 -2.73 20.27
N LEU A 147 18.09 -2.86 19.49
CA LEU A 147 17.90 -2.15 18.25
C LEU A 147 17.14 -0.84 18.54
N THR A 148 17.74 0.27 18.14
CA THR A 148 17.17 1.61 18.30
C THR A 148 16.42 2.08 17.06
N ASN A 149 16.62 1.43 15.91
CA ASN A 149 15.86 1.75 14.72
C ASN A 149 14.42 1.24 14.88
N LEU A 150 13.49 1.93 14.24
CA LEU A 150 12.11 1.51 14.18
C LEU A 150 11.97 0.26 13.31
N HIS A 151 11.36 -0.78 13.85
CA HIS A 151 11.04 -1.98 13.08
C HIS A 151 9.53 -2.15 12.96
N SER A 152 9.06 -2.76 11.88
CA SER A 152 7.65 -3.13 11.77
C SER A 152 7.50 -4.62 11.54
N LEU A 153 6.48 -5.21 12.15
CA LEU A 153 6.14 -6.61 11.99
C LEU A 153 5.18 -6.84 10.84
N PHE A 154 5.56 -7.79 10.00
CA PHE A 154 4.70 -8.31 8.95
C PHE A 154 4.73 -9.82 8.95
N ARG A 155 3.62 -10.41 8.53
CA ARG A 155 3.56 -11.83 8.21
C ARG A 155 3.64 -12.01 6.71
N HIS A 156 4.45 -12.97 6.31
CA HIS A 156 4.53 -13.42 4.92
C HIS A 156 3.23 -14.13 4.51
N TRP A 157 2.67 -13.77 3.36
CA TRP A 157 1.53 -14.47 2.76
C TRP A 157 1.93 -15.91 2.40
N PRO A 158 1.15 -16.94 2.76
CA PRO A 158 1.49 -18.30 2.38
C PRO A 158 1.57 -18.42 0.85
N SER A 159 2.67 -18.98 0.34
CA SER A 159 3.00 -19.04 -1.09
C SER A 159 1.95 -19.76 -1.94
N GLN A 160 1.07 -20.55 -1.30
CA GLN A 160 -0.01 -21.30 -1.93
C GLN A 160 -1.03 -20.44 -2.71
N TYR A 161 -1.16 -19.15 -2.39
CA TYR A 161 -2.03 -18.24 -3.15
C TYR A 161 -1.33 -17.56 -4.33
N GLY A 162 -0.02 -17.79 -4.50
CA GLY A 162 0.84 -16.96 -5.34
C GLY A 162 0.94 -15.58 -4.71
N LEU A 163 2.14 -15.14 -4.34
CA LEU A 163 2.31 -13.79 -3.82
C LEU A 163 1.93 -12.79 -4.90
N ASN A 164 0.71 -12.28 -4.79
CA ASN A 164 0.24 -11.18 -5.56
C ASN A 164 0.92 -9.94 -4.98
N MET A 165 2.11 -9.64 -5.51
CA MET A 165 2.96 -8.52 -5.08
C MET A 165 2.16 -7.23 -4.94
N GLY A 166 1.15 -7.06 -5.79
CA GLY A 166 0.14 -6.04 -5.69
C GLY A 166 -0.53 -5.89 -4.33
N HIS A 167 -1.24 -6.91 -3.89
CA HIS A 167 -1.92 -6.89 -2.59
C HIS A 167 -0.92 -6.69 -1.45
N PHE A 168 0.22 -7.37 -1.51
CA PHE A 168 1.26 -7.19 -0.50
C PHE A 168 1.74 -5.73 -0.42
N VAL A 169 2.01 -5.09 -1.56
CA VAL A 169 2.46 -3.70 -1.59
C VAL A 169 1.37 -2.75 -1.10
N TRP A 170 0.15 -2.85 -1.63
CA TRP A 170 -0.87 -1.81 -1.39
C TRP A 170 -1.73 -2.05 -0.17
N GLU A 171 -2.00 -3.31 0.18
CA GLU A 171 -2.81 -3.65 1.33
C GLU A 171 -1.93 -3.77 2.57
N ASP A 172 -0.86 -4.57 2.50
CA ASP A 172 -0.05 -4.84 3.69
C ASP A 172 1.00 -3.76 3.98
N LEU A 173 1.90 -3.49 3.02
CA LEU A 173 2.94 -2.47 3.20
C LEU A 173 2.35 -1.06 3.23
N GLY A 174 1.39 -0.79 2.36
CA GLY A 174 0.62 0.45 2.42
C GLY A 174 -0.01 0.62 3.79
N GLY A 175 -0.65 -0.44 4.32
CA GLY A 175 -1.34 -0.41 5.59
C GLY A 175 -0.44 0.01 6.73
N VAL A 176 0.75 -0.58 6.81
CA VAL A 176 1.75 -0.13 7.76
C VAL A 176 2.22 1.29 7.50
N TYR A 177 2.51 1.66 6.25
CA TYR A 177 2.93 3.02 5.91
C TYR A 177 1.91 4.06 6.41
N ASN A 178 0.63 3.86 6.11
CA ASN A 178 -0.45 4.75 6.52
C ASN A 178 -0.65 4.74 8.02
N GLY A 179 -0.63 3.57 8.65
CA GLY A 179 -0.75 3.46 10.08
C GLY A 179 0.40 4.16 10.83
N MET A 180 1.63 4.06 10.31
CA MET A 180 2.80 4.75 10.85
C MET A 180 2.63 6.27 10.82
N ARG A 181 2.13 6.81 9.71
CA ARG A 181 1.80 8.24 9.62
C ARG A 181 0.68 8.64 10.56
N ALA A 182 -0.33 7.79 10.73
CA ALA A 182 -1.42 8.03 11.67
C ALA A 182 -0.92 8.10 13.13
N ILE A 183 0.13 7.36 13.47
CA ILE A 183 0.83 7.47 14.75
C ILE A 183 1.95 8.52 14.73
N GLY A 184 2.07 9.37 13.70
CA GLY A 184 3.07 10.46 13.67
C GLY A 184 4.51 9.99 13.59
N ILE A 185 4.73 8.84 12.95
CA ILE A 185 6.06 8.32 12.61
C ILE A 185 6.29 8.53 11.11
N GLU A 186 7.46 9.05 10.77
CA GLU A 186 7.85 9.23 9.38
C GLU A 186 8.32 7.88 8.80
N PRO A 187 7.76 7.43 7.66
CA PRO A 187 8.08 6.12 7.06
C PRO A 187 9.54 5.94 6.66
N GLU A 188 10.30 7.02 6.47
CA GLU A 188 11.74 6.98 6.15
C GLU A 188 12.57 6.36 7.28
N GLU A 189 12.06 6.38 8.52
CA GLU A 189 12.72 5.81 9.71
C GLU A 189 12.54 4.29 9.81
N MET A 190 11.70 3.70 8.96
CA MET A 190 11.26 2.30 9.06
C MET A 190 12.29 1.29 8.55
N ARG A 191 12.49 0.23 9.34
CA ARG A 191 13.09 -1.04 8.91
C ARG A 191 12.03 -2.14 8.93
N ALA A 192 11.96 -2.98 7.91
CA ALA A 192 11.00 -4.08 7.92
C ALA A 192 11.57 -5.27 8.71
N SER A 193 10.76 -5.87 9.58
CA SER A 193 11.06 -7.11 10.30
C SER A 193 9.99 -8.14 9.99
N THR A 194 10.38 -9.37 9.68
CA THR A 194 9.45 -10.47 9.41
C THR A 194 9.42 -11.43 10.61
N ILE A 195 8.27 -12.06 10.88
CA ILE A 195 8.26 -13.24 11.75
C ILE A 195 8.81 -14.40 10.93
N MET A 196 10.00 -14.91 11.28
CA MET A 196 10.60 -16.09 10.64
C MET A 196 9.97 -17.41 11.12
N ASP A 197 8.64 -17.48 11.25
CA ASP A 197 7.98 -18.62 11.91
C ASP A 197 7.45 -19.74 11.03
N LEU A 198 7.70 -19.70 9.73
CA LEU A 198 7.32 -20.82 8.88
C LEU A 198 8.60 -21.36 8.28
N GLU A 199 8.75 -22.69 8.34
CA GLU A 199 9.73 -23.46 7.58
C GLU A 199 9.78 -22.89 6.17
N TYR A 200 10.76 -22.02 5.96
CA TYR A 200 10.93 -21.27 4.74
C TYR A 200 11.55 -22.26 3.77
N ASP A 201 10.74 -22.81 2.87
CA ASP A 201 11.25 -23.58 1.73
C ASP A 201 12.02 -22.61 0.82
N GLN A 202 13.32 -22.45 1.12
CA GLN A 202 14.28 -21.62 0.40
C GLN A 202 14.20 -21.87 -1.11
N ASN A 203 13.88 -23.10 -1.52
CA ASN A 203 13.93 -23.50 -2.93
C ASN A 203 12.78 -22.97 -3.78
N LYS A 204 11.66 -22.49 -3.21
CA LYS A 204 10.50 -21.99 -3.98
C LYS A 204 10.27 -20.48 -3.90
N ASN A 205 10.78 -19.79 -2.88
CA ASN A 205 10.39 -18.41 -2.57
C ASN A 205 11.52 -17.36 -2.70
N ASP A 206 12.75 -17.77 -3.03
CA ASP A 206 13.93 -16.89 -3.04
C ASP A 206 13.84 -15.69 -3.99
N LYS A 207 13.18 -15.81 -5.15
CA LYS A 207 13.05 -14.67 -6.09
C LYS A 207 12.14 -13.56 -5.59
N ILE A 208 11.19 -13.87 -4.70
CA ILE A 208 10.22 -12.90 -4.18
C ILE A 208 10.76 -12.29 -2.88
N PHE A 209 11.45 -13.10 -2.07
CA PHE A 209 12.12 -12.64 -0.86
C PHE A 209 13.34 -11.76 -1.16
N GLN A 210 14.10 -12.03 -2.23
CA GLN A 210 15.14 -11.11 -2.72
C GLN A 210 14.57 -9.74 -3.16
N LYS A 211 13.37 -9.71 -3.76
CA LYS A 211 12.67 -8.45 -4.11
C LYS A 211 12.22 -7.66 -2.87
N PHE A 212 11.90 -8.35 -1.77
CA PHE A 212 11.57 -7.74 -0.48
C PHE A 212 12.81 -7.26 0.30
N HIS A 213 13.91 -8.02 0.27
CA HIS A 213 15.18 -7.60 0.87
C HIS A 213 15.76 -6.35 0.21
N GLN A 214 15.49 -6.13 -1.08
CA GLN A 214 15.81 -4.87 -1.76
C GLN A 214 14.96 -3.68 -1.26
N LEU A 215 13.82 -3.92 -0.62
CA LEU A 215 12.97 -2.91 0.03
C LEU A 215 13.25 -2.77 1.54
N SER A 216 13.88 -3.76 2.17
CA SER A 216 14.08 -3.82 3.62
C SER A 216 15.57 -3.82 3.98
N CYS A 217 16.07 -2.66 4.38
CA CYS A 217 17.43 -2.54 4.90
C CYS A 217 17.52 -3.13 6.31
N ALA A 218 18.29 -4.21 6.45
CA ALA A 218 18.76 -4.83 7.69
C ALA A 218 17.83 -5.81 8.43
N ILE A 219 18.32 -7.06 8.53
CA ILE A 219 18.01 -8.01 9.61
C ILE A 219 19.36 -8.53 10.13
N THR A 220 19.56 -8.56 11.45
CA THR A 220 20.80 -9.03 12.08
C THR A 220 20.59 -10.30 12.89
N ASP A 221 21.60 -11.16 12.95
CA ASP A 221 21.47 -12.52 13.48
C ASP A 221 21.85 -12.64 14.98
N ILE A 222 20.94 -12.26 15.88
CA ILE A 222 21.16 -12.32 17.35
C ILE A 222 20.02 -13.12 18.04
N ALA A 223 20.35 -13.95 19.04
CA ALA A 223 19.42 -14.88 19.72
C ALA A 223 18.26 -14.23 20.51
N LEU A 224 18.52 -13.09 21.16
CA LEU A 224 17.51 -12.26 21.83
C LEU A 224 17.67 -10.82 21.37
N GLN A 225 16.62 -10.27 20.80
CA GLN A 225 16.65 -8.93 20.22
C GLN A 225 15.58 -8.06 20.85
N SER A 226 16.01 -6.94 21.44
CA SER A 226 15.13 -5.93 22.00
C SER A 226 14.97 -4.78 21.02
N PHE A 227 13.76 -4.27 20.91
CA PHE A 227 13.42 -3.17 20.02
C PHE A 227 12.99 -1.99 20.88
N HIS A 228 13.69 -0.87 20.76
CA HIS A 228 13.29 0.36 21.42
C HIS A 228 11.98 0.87 20.85
N ASP A 229 11.81 0.78 19.53
CA ASP A 229 10.62 1.18 18.79
C ASP A 229 10.19 0.07 17.82
N TYR A 230 8.93 -0.36 17.92
CA TYR A 230 8.41 -1.50 17.14
C TYR A 230 6.95 -1.32 16.75
N VAL A 231 6.63 -1.42 15.47
CA VAL A 231 5.28 -1.28 14.93
C VAL A 231 4.65 -2.65 14.71
N GLY A 232 3.42 -2.83 15.18
CA GLY A 232 2.59 -3.99 14.86
C GLY A 232 1.20 -3.56 14.43
N GLY A 233 0.63 -4.24 13.44
CA GLY A 233 -0.69 -3.93 12.88
C GLY A 233 -0.63 -3.50 11.42
N ASN A 234 -1.64 -3.87 10.63
CA ASN A 234 -1.73 -3.62 9.20
C ASN A 234 -2.59 -2.38 8.86
N PHE A 235 -3.16 -1.70 9.86
CA PHE A 235 -4.02 -0.50 9.71
C PHE A 235 -4.82 -0.47 8.39
N GLY A 236 -5.73 -1.44 8.25
CA GLY A 236 -6.40 -1.78 7.01
C GLY A 236 -6.81 -0.54 6.23
N ILE A 237 -6.07 -0.27 5.15
CA ILE A 237 -6.28 0.94 4.37
C ILE A 237 -7.65 0.93 3.72
N PHE A 238 -8.07 -0.25 3.26
CA PHE A 238 -9.31 -0.46 2.56
C PHE A 238 -10.35 -0.95 3.55
N GLN A 239 -10.95 -0.01 4.27
CA GLN A 239 -12.20 -0.32 4.92
C GLN A 239 -13.31 -0.35 3.86
N ARG A 240 -14.39 -1.10 4.11
CA ARG A 240 -15.33 -1.59 3.08
C ARG A 240 -15.88 -0.44 2.22
N ALA A 241 -16.38 -0.77 1.02
CA ALA A 241 -16.83 0.15 -0.04
C ALA A 241 -17.80 1.29 0.37
N ASN A 242 -18.36 1.28 1.58
CA ASN A 242 -19.30 2.28 2.09
C ASN A 242 -18.69 3.23 3.13
N GLU A 243 -17.39 3.16 3.39
CA GLU A 243 -16.77 3.93 4.46
C GLU A 243 -16.25 5.27 3.94
N ILE A 244 -16.95 6.34 4.32
CA ILE A 244 -16.52 7.76 4.20
C ILE A 244 -15.08 7.96 4.71
N ASN A 245 -14.59 7.05 5.55
CA ASN A 245 -13.25 6.98 6.12
C ASN A 245 -12.10 6.81 5.10
N ASN A 246 -12.39 6.58 3.81
CA ASN A 246 -11.36 6.50 2.77
C ASN A 246 -11.06 7.84 2.08
N ALA A 247 -11.87 8.87 2.29
CA ALA A 247 -11.63 10.19 1.72
C ALA A 247 -10.34 10.83 2.28
N GLY A 248 -9.51 11.40 1.41
CA GLY A 248 -8.26 12.08 1.78
C GLY A 248 -7.03 11.16 1.82
N LYS A 249 -7.20 9.85 1.57
CA LYS A 249 -6.06 8.90 1.51
C LYS A 249 -5.28 8.99 0.20
N GLU A 250 -5.81 9.68 -0.82
CA GLU A 250 -5.23 9.82 -2.17
C GLU A 250 -3.79 10.36 -2.10
N VAL A 251 -3.56 11.38 -1.27
CA VAL A 251 -2.24 11.99 -1.07
C VAL A 251 -1.27 10.98 -0.46
N SER A 252 -1.71 10.25 0.56
CA SER A 252 -0.88 9.25 1.23
C SER A 252 -0.53 8.08 0.31
N PHE A 253 -1.45 7.64 -0.53
CA PHE A 253 -1.16 6.64 -1.56
C PHE A 253 -0.12 7.12 -2.55
N LYS A 254 -0.22 8.39 -2.98
CA LYS A 254 0.74 8.97 -3.91
C LYS A 254 2.13 9.06 -3.27
N GLU A 255 2.23 9.54 -2.02
CA GLU A 255 3.49 9.63 -1.30
C GLU A 255 4.12 8.25 -1.06
N PHE A 256 3.31 7.25 -0.71
CA PHE A 256 3.77 5.86 -0.58
C PHE A 256 4.29 5.31 -1.91
N ARG A 257 3.52 5.50 -2.99
CA ARG A 257 3.91 5.14 -4.36
C ARG A 257 5.23 5.78 -4.74
N ASP A 258 5.36 7.09 -4.54
CA ASP A 258 6.54 7.87 -4.92
C ASP A 258 7.77 7.43 -4.12
N GLY A 259 7.60 7.10 -2.84
CA GLY A 259 8.62 6.49 -2.00
C GLY A 259 9.12 5.17 -2.56
N ILE A 260 8.22 4.26 -2.97
CA ILE A 260 8.60 2.98 -3.60
C ILE A 260 9.36 3.23 -4.90
N VAL A 261 8.85 4.11 -5.78
CA VAL A 261 9.49 4.41 -7.07
C VAL A 261 10.91 4.97 -6.85
N LYS A 262 11.07 5.90 -5.91
CA LYS A 262 12.37 6.47 -5.54
C LYS A 262 13.32 5.41 -4.97
N CYS A 263 12.84 4.52 -4.11
CA CYS A 263 13.64 3.41 -3.56
C CYS A 263 14.14 2.45 -4.65
N GLN A 264 13.44 2.35 -5.77
CA GLN A 264 13.87 1.56 -6.94
C GLN A 264 14.81 2.33 -7.89
N GLY A 265 15.22 3.54 -7.51
CA GLY A 265 16.09 4.41 -8.31
C GLY A 265 15.40 4.93 -9.57
N LEU A 266 14.08 5.13 -9.51
CA LEU A 266 13.26 5.66 -10.60
C LEU A 266 12.71 7.04 -10.21
N ASP A 267 12.34 7.83 -11.22
CA ASP A 267 11.77 9.17 -11.03
C ASP A 267 10.25 9.07 -10.79
N PRO A 268 9.73 9.42 -9.61
CA PRO A 268 8.29 9.42 -9.34
C PRO A 268 7.53 10.44 -10.20
N GLY A 269 8.18 11.52 -10.65
CA GLY A 269 7.61 12.54 -11.52
C GLY A 269 7.71 12.23 -13.01
N PHE A 270 8.16 11.03 -13.39
CA PHE A 270 8.28 10.65 -14.79
C PHE A 270 6.92 10.75 -15.50
N ILE A 271 6.90 11.47 -16.63
CA ILE A 271 5.74 11.54 -17.54
C ILE A 271 6.21 11.04 -18.92
N PRO A 272 5.56 10.01 -19.49
CA PRO A 272 5.93 9.48 -20.80
C PRO A 272 5.71 10.53 -21.89
N LYS A 273 6.73 10.75 -22.73
CA LYS A 273 6.69 11.69 -23.86
C LYS A 273 6.30 11.03 -25.20
N LYS A 274 6.15 9.72 -25.20
CA LYS A 274 5.81 8.91 -26.37
C LYS A 274 4.76 7.89 -25.94
N HIS A 275 3.80 7.62 -26.82
CA HIS A 275 2.80 6.61 -26.55
C HIS A 275 3.41 5.22 -26.51
N LEU A 276 2.93 4.42 -25.56
CA LEU A 276 3.20 2.99 -25.42
C LEU A 276 1.91 2.34 -24.91
N ILE A 277 1.43 1.34 -25.65
CA ILE A 277 0.32 0.50 -25.22
C ILE A 277 0.89 -0.78 -24.61
N VAL A 278 0.61 -1.01 -23.33
CA VAL A 278 1.00 -2.24 -22.63
C VAL A 278 -0.24 -3.09 -22.39
N ILE A 279 -0.16 -4.38 -22.71
CA ILE A 279 -1.24 -5.34 -22.53
C ILE A 279 -0.78 -6.41 -21.54
N THR A 280 -1.51 -6.56 -20.44
CA THR A 280 -1.23 -7.59 -19.44
C THR A 280 -1.59 -8.97 -19.98
N ASN A 281 -0.64 -9.90 -19.92
CA ASN A 281 -0.84 -11.32 -20.14
C ASN A 281 -0.88 -12.08 -18.81
N LYS A 282 -1.91 -12.91 -18.61
CA LYS A 282 -2.11 -13.77 -17.44
C LYS A 282 -2.05 -15.28 -17.73
N LYS A 283 -1.53 -15.69 -18.90
CA LYS A 283 -1.51 -17.12 -19.33
C LYS A 283 -0.88 -18.08 -18.29
N ARG A 284 0.06 -17.63 -17.44
CA ARG A 284 0.69 -18.46 -16.39
C ARG A 284 -0.08 -18.53 -15.07
N SER A 285 -1.06 -17.66 -14.83
CA SER A 285 -1.87 -17.77 -13.61
C SER A 285 -2.91 -18.86 -13.81
N ASN A 286 -2.81 -19.97 -13.07
CA ASN A 286 -3.74 -21.11 -13.13
C ASN A 286 -5.20 -20.80 -12.70
N PHE A 287 -5.52 -19.54 -12.46
CA PHE A 287 -6.75 -19.10 -11.79
C PHE A 287 -7.62 -18.25 -12.71
N GLY A 288 -7.78 -18.67 -13.97
CA GLY A 288 -8.58 -17.97 -14.99
C GLY A 288 -8.26 -16.48 -15.11
N ARG A 289 -9.24 -15.67 -15.55
CA ARG A 289 -9.15 -14.18 -15.59
C ARG A 289 -8.15 -13.64 -16.59
N SER A 290 -8.01 -14.30 -17.73
CA SER A 290 -7.13 -13.85 -18.82
C SER A 290 -7.91 -13.16 -19.95
N ILE A 291 -7.22 -12.81 -21.02
CA ILE A 291 -7.83 -12.34 -22.27
C ILE A 291 -7.82 -13.54 -23.22
N LYS A 292 -9.01 -14.05 -23.57
CA LYS A 292 -9.14 -15.30 -24.33
C LYS A 292 -8.51 -15.20 -25.72
N ASN A 293 -8.77 -14.09 -26.42
CA ASN A 293 -8.27 -13.79 -27.76
C ASN A 293 -7.15 -12.74 -27.73
N LEU A 294 -6.21 -12.87 -26.78
CA LEU A 294 -5.11 -11.93 -26.58
C LEU A 294 -4.28 -11.68 -27.85
N ASP A 295 -3.93 -12.75 -28.57
CA ASP A 295 -3.04 -12.66 -29.74
C ASP A 295 -3.74 -11.93 -30.90
N GLU A 296 -5.02 -12.23 -31.13
CA GLU A 296 -5.88 -11.54 -32.10
C GLU A 296 -6.02 -10.05 -31.76
N MET A 297 -6.35 -9.74 -30.51
CA MET A 297 -6.47 -8.36 -30.02
C MET A 297 -5.16 -7.59 -30.17
N THR A 298 -4.04 -8.20 -29.81
CA THR A 298 -2.72 -7.58 -29.92
C THR A 298 -2.38 -7.25 -31.38
N GLN A 299 -2.63 -8.18 -32.30
CA GLN A 299 -2.37 -7.95 -33.72
C GLN A 299 -3.29 -6.86 -34.29
N TYR A 300 -4.57 -6.87 -33.91
CA TYR A 300 -5.52 -5.82 -34.30
C TYR A 300 -5.06 -4.43 -33.84
N ILE A 301 -4.63 -4.28 -32.57
CA ILE A 301 -4.13 -3.01 -32.04
C ILE A 301 -2.87 -2.57 -32.79
N LYS A 302 -1.91 -3.48 -33.02
CA LYS A 302 -0.69 -3.17 -33.79
C LYS A 302 -0.99 -2.68 -35.21
N ASN A 303 -1.96 -3.30 -35.89
CA ASN A 303 -2.38 -2.90 -37.23
C ASN A 303 -3.12 -1.56 -37.23
N THR A 304 -3.91 -1.29 -36.19
CA THR A 304 -4.72 -0.07 -36.06
C THR A 304 -3.87 1.14 -35.69
N TYR A 305 -2.85 0.95 -34.85
CA TYR A 305 -1.95 2.01 -34.37
C TYR A 305 -0.49 1.72 -34.75
N PRO A 306 -0.13 1.70 -36.05
CA PRO A 306 1.18 1.23 -36.51
C PRO A 306 2.37 2.07 -36.03
N LEU A 307 2.13 3.30 -35.58
CA LEU A 307 3.14 4.22 -35.06
C LEU A 307 3.33 4.12 -33.53
N ILE A 308 2.45 3.40 -32.83
CA ILE A 308 2.49 3.27 -31.38
C ILE A 308 3.01 1.87 -31.03
N PRO A 309 4.13 1.76 -30.30
CA PRO A 309 4.59 0.48 -29.78
C PRO A 309 3.51 -0.21 -28.94
N VAL A 310 3.33 -1.51 -29.19
CA VAL A 310 2.42 -2.37 -28.43
C VAL A 310 3.22 -3.52 -27.84
N GLU A 311 3.23 -3.61 -26.51
CA GLU A 311 3.92 -4.64 -25.75
C GLU A 311 2.92 -5.52 -24.98
N VAL A 312 3.19 -6.82 -24.94
CA VAL A 312 2.45 -7.79 -24.12
C VAL A 312 3.35 -8.23 -22.98
N VAL A 313 2.89 -8.09 -21.74
CA VAL A 313 3.74 -8.25 -20.54
C VAL A 313 3.14 -9.29 -19.60
N GLU A 314 3.95 -10.29 -19.25
CA GLU A 314 3.73 -11.20 -18.12
C GLU A 314 4.51 -10.65 -16.91
N TRP A 315 3.80 -9.95 -16.02
CA TRP A 315 4.44 -9.15 -14.98
C TRP A 315 5.24 -9.98 -13.97
N ASP A 316 4.80 -11.19 -13.68
CA ASP A 316 5.49 -12.14 -12.79
C ASP A 316 6.88 -12.54 -13.29
N LEU A 317 7.13 -12.45 -14.59
CA LEU A 317 8.43 -12.73 -15.21
C LEU A 317 9.41 -11.55 -15.11
N LEU A 318 8.93 -10.35 -14.80
CA LEU A 318 9.77 -9.17 -14.66
C LEU A 318 10.27 -8.99 -13.22
N PRO A 319 11.52 -8.51 -13.03
CA PRO A 319 11.96 -7.94 -11.77
C PRO A 319 11.04 -6.77 -11.35
N PHE A 320 10.85 -6.55 -10.05
CA PHE A 320 9.86 -5.57 -9.56
C PHE A 320 10.15 -4.14 -10.05
N ARG A 321 11.42 -3.72 -10.05
CA ARG A 321 11.86 -2.47 -10.66
C ARG A 321 11.42 -2.33 -12.13
N GLU A 322 11.56 -3.39 -12.92
CA GLU A 322 11.18 -3.39 -14.34
C GLU A 322 9.67 -3.36 -14.52
N GLN A 323 8.89 -3.96 -13.60
CA GLN A 323 7.44 -3.80 -13.58
C GLN A 323 7.04 -2.34 -13.38
N ILE A 324 7.65 -1.65 -12.40
CA ILE A 324 7.39 -0.23 -12.14
C ILE A 324 7.80 0.61 -13.34
N LEU A 325 9.00 0.42 -13.87
CA LEU A 325 9.48 1.15 -15.04
C LEU A 325 8.54 0.98 -16.24
N LYS A 326 8.11 -0.25 -16.52
CA LYS A 326 7.19 -0.54 -17.62
C LYS A 326 5.81 0.10 -17.40
N ALA A 327 5.28 0.09 -16.18
CA ALA A 327 4.04 0.76 -15.84
C ALA A 327 4.15 2.29 -15.99
N GLN A 328 5.27 2.90 -15.59
CA GLN A 328 5.52 4.34 -15.78
C GLN A 328 5.61 4.73 -17.26
N GLN A 329 6.20 3.87 -18.10
CA GLN A 329 6.33 4.11 -19.54
C GLN A 329 5.01 3.97 -20.30
N ALA A 330 4.07 3.17 -19.80
CA ALA A 330 2.79 2.94 -20.45
C ALA A 330 1.94 4.22 -20.46
N THR A 331 1.49 4.64 -21.64
CA THR A 331 0.45 5.70 -21.75
C THR A 331 -0.95 5.10 -21.72
N VAL A 332 -1.10 3.88 -22.24
CA VAL A 332 -2.32 3.06 -22.11
C VAL A 332 -1.92 1.69 -21.60
N LEU A 333 -2.49 1.28 -20.47
CA LEU A 333 -2.29 -0.07 -19.91
C LEU A 333 -3.61 -0.83 -19.93
N ILE A 334 -3.67 -1.90 -20.70
CA ILE A 334 -4.85 -2.77 -20.86
C ILE A 334 -4.65 -3.99 -19.96
N THR A 335 -5.57 -4.23 -19.01
CA THR A 335 -5.44 -5.35 -18.08
C THR A 335 -6.77 -6.06 -17.80
N PRO A 336 -6.79 -7.40 -17.76
CA PRO A 336 -7.93 -8.13 -17.21
C PRO A 336 -8.02 -7.98 -15.69
N ALA A 337 -9.21 -8.13 -15.13
CA ALA A 337 -9.51 -8.02 -13.70
C ALA A 337 -8.59 -8.83 -12.78
N GLY A 338 -8.30 -8.25 -11.61
CA GLY A 338 -7.65 -8.88 -10.47
C GLY A 338 -6.15 -8.70 -10.39
N GLY A 339 -5.62 -8.87 -9.19
CA GLY A 339 -4.22 -8.99 -8.78
C GLY A 339 -3.12 -8.26 -9.54
N VAL A 340 -2.85 -8.66 -10.77
CA VAL A 340 -1.91 -7.97 -11.65
C VAL A 340 -2.32 -6.51 -11.90
N SER A 341 -3.61 -6.17 -11.80
CA SER A 341 -4.11 -4.80 -11.82
C SER A 341 -3.59 -3.92 -10.68
N MET A 342 -2.91 -4.49 -9.68
CA MET A 342 -2.25 -3.73 -8.62
C MET A 342 -0.90 -3.16 -9.06
N ILE A 343 -0.48 -3.36 -10.33
CA ILE A 343 0.61 -2.59 -10.93
C ILE A 343 0.15 -1.20 -11.40
N LEU A 344 -1.16 -1.02 -11.66
CA LEU A 344 -1.75 0.23 -12.14
C LEU A 344 -1.36 1.48 -11.32
N PRO A 345 -1.23 1.44 -9.98
CA PRO A 345 -0.85 2.63 -9.23
C PRO A 345 0.55 3.15 -9.59
N PHE A 346 1.42 2.35 -10.21
CA PHE A 346 2.73 2.82 -10.67
C PHE A 346 2.70 3.56 -12.01
N MET A 347 1.55 3.59 -12.70
CA MET A 347 1.38 4.38 -13.92
C MET A 347 1.64 5.88 -13.67
N SER A 348 2.06 6.56 -14.73
CA SER A 348 2.42 7.98 -14.69
C SER A 348 1.18 8.88 -14.71
N GLU A 349 1.36 10.12 -14.29
CA GLU A 349 0.26 11.08 -14.23
C GLU A 349 -0.36 11.34 -15.63
N GLY A 350 -1.68 11.41 -15.69
CA GLY A 350 -2.43 11.68 -16.93
C GLY A 350 -2.58 10.48 -17.88
N THR A 351 -1.98 9.34 -17.56
CA THR A 351 -2.08 8.12 -18.38
C THR A 351 -3.41 7.38 -18.15
N HIS A 352 -3.72 6.39 -19.01
CA HIS A 352 -4.97 5.64 -18.96
C HIS A 352 -4.77 4.15 -18.68
N ALA A 353 -5.57 3.62 -17.76
CA ALA A 353 -5.78 2.18 -17.60
C ALA A 353 -7.10 1.76 -18.27
N ILE A 354 -7.07 0.74 -19.11
CA ILE A 354 -8.27 0.04 -19.60
C ILE A 354 -8.40 -1.26 -18.81
N ILE A 355 -9.36 -1.29 -17.90
CA ILE A 355 -9.56 -2.38 -16.95
C ILE A 355 -10.74 -3.22 -17.43
N MET A 356 -10.52 -4.51 -17.67
CA MET A 356 -11.61 -5.40 -18.06
C MET A 356 -12.34 -5.89 -16.81
N ASP A 357 -13.65 -5.71 -16.82
CA ASP A 357 -14.55 -6.20 -15.79
C ASP A 357 -14.75 -7.73 -15.90
N PHE A 358 -15.44 -8.29 -14.91
CA PHE A 358 -15.97 -9.65 -14.96
C PHE A 358 -17.50 -9.60 -15.01
N HIS A 359 -18.11 -10.65 -15.55
CA HIS A 359 -19.56 -10.82 -15.49
C HIS A 359 -19.98 -11.31 -14.12
N VAL A 360 -20.94 -10.65 -13.48
CA VAL A 360 -21.39 -11.01 -12.13
C VAL A 360 -22.37 -12.18 -12.22
N THR A 361 -21.90 -13.40 -11.96
CA THR A 361 -22.75 -14.61 -11.97
C THR A 361 -23.38 -14.93 -10.62
N GLN A 362 -22.88 -14.33 -9.54
CA GLN A 362 -23.36 -14.50 -8.18
C GLN A 362 -23.38 -13.14 -7.47
N GLN A 363 -24.40 -12.87 -6.66
CA GLN A 363 -24.50 -11.61 -5.91
C GLN A 363 -23.38 -11.53 -4.86
N GLN A 364 -22.39 -10.67 -5.09
CA GLN A 364 -21.25 -10.48 -4.20
C GLN A 364 -20.70 -9.05 -4.33
N PHE A 365 -20.06 -8.54 -3.27
CA PHE A 365 -19.37 -7.24 -3.25
C PHE A 365 -20.22 -6.03 -3.70
N GLY A 366 -21.54 -6.11 -3.50
CA GLY A 366 -22.46 -5.02 -3.86
C GLY A 366 -22.87 -4.99 -5.34
N PHE A 367 -22.48 -5.97 -6.16
CA PHE A 367 -22.93 -6.10 -7.54
C PHE A 367 -24.12 -7.05 -7.67
N ASN A 368 -25.06 -6.75 -8.58
CA ASN A 368 -26.19 -7.64 -8.86
C ASN A 368 -25.80 -8.67 -9.92
N VAL A 369 -26.47 -9.82 -9.88
CA VAL A 369 -26.30 -10.85 -10.92
C VAL A 369 -26.69 -10.26 -12.28
N GLY A 370 -25.83 -10.45 -13.29
CA GLY A 370 -25.98 -9.88 -14.62
C GLY A 370 -25.23 -8.57 -14.84
N ASP A 371 -24.74 -7.93 -13.77
CA ASP A 371 -23.94 -6.71 -13.87
C ASP A 371 -22.53 -6.99 -14.42
N SER A 372 -21.85 -5.91 -14.77
CA SER A 372 -20.42 -5.87 -15.02
C SER A 372 -19.71 -5.38 -13.77
N GLY A 373 -18.92 -6.25 -13.15
CA GLY A 373 -18.21 -5.96 -11.89
C GLY A 373 -16.73 -5.72 -12.13
N SER A 374 -16.13 -4.77 -11.40
CA SER A 374 -14.69 -4.51 -11.48
C SER A 374 -13.98 -4.87 -10.18
N MET A 375 -13.07 -5.83 -10.26
CA MET A 375 -12.34 -6.38 -9.11
C MET A 375 -11.30 -5.39 -8.62
N GLU A 376 -11.41 -4.85 -7.40
CA GLU A 376 -10.61 -3.74 -6.86
C GLU A 376 -11.00 -2.32 -7.31
N SER A 377 -12.21 -2.14 -7.84
CA SER A 377 -12.77 -0.80 -8.11
C SER A 377 -12.72 0.14 -6.91
N ALA A 378 -12.99 -0.38 -5.71
CA ALA A 378 -12.89 0.36 -4.47
C ALA A 378 -11.46 0.91 -4.23
N PHE A 379 -10.42 0.16 -4.59
CA PHE A 379 -9.05 0.62 -4.48
C PHE A 379 -8.72 1.70 -5.51
N TRP A 380 -8.98 1.43 -6.80
CA TRP A 380 -8.57 2.35 -7.86
C TRP A 380 -9.34 3.68 -7.83
N GLY A 381 -10.54 3.69 -7.22
CA GLY A 381 -11.29 4.93 -6.98
C GLY A 381 -10.47 6.00 -6.26
N HIS A 382 -9.52 5.60 -5.42
CA HIS A 382 -8.66 6.51 -4.64
C HIS A 382 -7.34 6.91 -5.33
N LEU A 383 -7.12 6.52 -6.59
CA LEU A 383 -5.84 6.75 -7.27
C LEU A 383 -5.97 7.85 -8.32
N GLY A 384 -5.95 9.11 -7.91
CA GLY A 384 -6.30 10.24 -8.79
C GLY A 384 -5.33 10.54 -9.96
N TRP A 385 -4.11 9.99 -9.97
CA TRP A 385 -3.09 10.39 -10.95
C TRP A 385 -3.22 9.72 -12.32
N PHE A 386 -3.95 8.61 -12.44
CA PHE A 386 -4.23 7.99 -13.74
C PHE A 386 -5.74 7.82 -13.95
N LYS A 387 -6.15 7.89 -15.21
CA LYS A 387 -7.54 7.78 -15.64
C LYS A 387 -7.90 6.30 -15.82
N LYS A 388 -9.12 5.90 -15.45
CA LYS A 388 -9.61 4.52 -15.59
C LYS A 388 -10.75 4.46 -16.59
N ASN A 389 -10.61 3.58 -17.55
CA ASN A 389 -11.62 3.22 -18.53
C ASN A 389 -12.01 1.75 -18.30
N TYR A 390 -13.30 1.43 -18.23
CA TYR A 390 -13.76 0.08 -17.93
C TYR A 390 -14.27 -0.64 -19.18
N TYR A 391 -13.63 -1.76 -19.53
CA TYR A 391 -14.17 -2.73 -20.48
C TYR A 391 -15.17 -3.63 -19.74
N GLN A 392 -16.40 -3.13 -19.60
CA GLN A 392 -17.58 -3.86 -19.10
C GLN A 392 -17.79 -5.27 -19.72
N VAL A 393 -18.16 -6.30 -18.96
CA VAL A 393 -18.52 -7.63 -19.47
C VAL A 393 -19.99 -7.86 -19.16
N LYS A 394 -20.85 -7.72 -20.18
CA LYS A 394 -22.31 -7.60 -19.99
C LYS A 394 -23.07 -8.89 -20.22
N SER A 395 -22.50 -9.82 -20.98
CA SER A 395 -23.21 -11.02 -21.38
C SER A 395 -22.27 -12.22 -21.50
N LYS A 396 -22.86 -13.40 -21.68
CA LYS A 396 -22.13 -14.67 -21.80
C LYS A 396 -21.23 -14.74 -23.03
N GLU A 397 -21.50 -13.93 -24.05
CA GLU A 397 -20.65 -13.84 -25.25
C GLU A 397 -19.36 -13.05 -25.00
N ASP A 398 -19.28 -12.29 -23.90
CA ASP A 398 -18.10 -11.49 -23.54
C ASP A 398 -17.05 -12.28 -22.73
N TYR A 399 -17.30 -13.55 -22.38
CA TYR A 399 -16.36 -14.36 -21.60
C TYR A 399 -16.49 -15.85 -21.89
N VAL A 400 -15.47 -16.62 -21.50
CA VAL A 400 -15.48 -18.09 -21.57
C VAL A 400 -14.94 -18.65 -20.27
N PHE A 401 -15.62 -19.64 -19.69
CA PHE A 401 -15.07 -20.36 -18.54
C PHE A 401 -13.84 -21.17 -18.94
N ASP A 402 -12.79 -21.05 -18.14
CA ASP A 402 -11.51 -21.73 -18.33
C ASP A 402 -11.57 -23.20 -17.86
N THR A 403 -12.59 -23.57 -17.08
CA THR A 403 -12.89 -24.94 -16.65
C THR A 403 -14.37 -25.26 -16.85
N GLN A 404 -14.70 -26.53 -17.11
CA GLN A 404 -16.06 -26.95 -17.46
C GLN A 404 -17.07 -26.79 -16.31
N ASP A 405 -16.62 -26.94 -15.06
CA ASP A 405 -17.48 -26.92 -13.87
C ASP A 405 -17.53 -25.54 -13.18
N ALA A 406 -16.89 -24.53 -13.76
CA ALA A 406 -16.86 -23.20 -13.16
C ALA A 406 -18.22 -22.49 -13.27
N THR A 407 -18.63 -21.88 -12.17
CA THR A 407 -19.86 -21.06 -12.09
C THR A 407 -19.58 -19.61 -11.72
N ASP A 408 -18.37 -19.30 -11.23
CA ASP A 408 -17.96 -17.95 -10.86
C ASP A 408 -17.04 -17.35 -11.93
N ALA A 409 -17.62 -16.51 -12.81
CA ALA A 409 -16.88 -15.89 -13.91
C ALA A 409 -15.80 -14.92 -13.41
N ARG A 410 -15.91 -14.45 -12.17
CA ARG A 410 -14.90 -13.60 -11.54
C ARG A 410 -13.55 -14.29 -11.42
N TRP A 411 -13.53 -15.59 -11.11
CA TRP A 411 -12.30 -16.34 -10.85
C TRP A 411 -11.91 -17.25 -12.00
N PHE A 412 -12.87 -17.72 -12.78
CA PHE A 412 -12.65 -18.84 -13.68
C PHE A 412 -13.03 -18.54 -15.12
N ALA A 413 -13.23 -17.27 -15.49
CA ALA A 413 -13.49 -16.91 -16.86
C ALA A 413 -12.42 -15.98 -17.43
N SER A 414 -12.15 -16.16 -18.72
CA SER A 414 -11.35 -15.24 -19.54
C SER A 414 -12.27 -14.37 -20.39
N VAL A 415 -11.92 -13.09 -20.52
CA VAL A 415 -12.71 -12.12 -21.30
C VAL A 415 -12.46 -12.33 -22.79
N VAL A 416 -13.53 -12.34 -23.58
CA VAL A 416 -13.48 -12.29 -25.05
C VAL A 416 -13.60 -10.82 -25.46
N VAL A 417 -12.51 -10.28 -26.01
CA VAL A 417 -12.45 -8.86 -26.37
C VAL A 417 -13.01 -8.63 -27.76
N LYS A 418 -13.93 -7.68 -27.86
CA LYS A 418 -14.52 -7.17 -29.09
C LYS A 418 -13.65 -6.02 -29.61
N MET A 419 -13.14 -6.16 -30.83
CA MET A 419 -12.10 -5.26 -31.38
C MET A 419 -12.54 -3.80 -31.48
N ASP A 420 -13.73 -3.54 -32.04
CA ASP A 420 -14.23 -2.15 -32.19
C ASP A 420 -14.41 -1.44 -30.84
N ARG A 421 -14.74 -2.22 -29.81
CA ARG A 421 -14.97 -1.69 -28.48
C ARG A 421 -13.67 -1.37 -27.77
N ILE A 422 -12.67 -2.27 -27.82
CA ILE A 422 -11.35 -1.95 -27.26
C ILE A 422 -10.70 -0.80 -28.04
N LYS A 423 -10.91 -0.73 -29.37
CA LYS A 423 -10.47 0.39 -30.20
C LYS A 423 -11.02 1.71 -29.67
N SER A 424 -12.34 1.79 -29.47
CA SER A 424 -13.00 3.02 -28.99
C SER A 424 -12.44 3.51 -27.64
N LEU A 425 -12.10 2.59 -26.73
CA LEU A 425 -11.48 2.95 -25.45
C LEU A 425 -10.03 3.43 -25.59
N ILE A 426 -9.27 2.86 -26.55
CA ILE A 426 -7.91 3.30 -26.86
C ILE A 426 -7.95 4.68 -27.55
N ASP A 427 -8.82 4.88 -28.54
CA ASP A 427 -9.01 6.17 -29.22
C ASP A 427 -9.28 7.27 -28.19
N PHE A 428 -10.27 7.06 -27.32
CA PHE A 428 -10.61 7.99 -26.24
C PHE A 428 -9.40 8.32 -25.35
N ALA A 429 -8.62 7.31 -24.94
CA ALA A 429 -7.44 7.52 -24.11
C ALA A 429 -6.35 8.33 -24.84
N LEU A 430 -6.10 8.04 -26.12
CA LEU A 430 -5.08 8.73 -26.91
C LEU A 430 -5.48 10.17 -27.23
N GLU A 431 -6.75 10.41 -27.54
CA GLU A 431 -7.30 11.75 -27.79
C GLU A 431 -7.21 12.63 -26.53
N ASP A 432 -7.61 12.10 -25.37
CA ASP A 432 -7.59 12.80 -24.08
C ASP A 432 -6.17 13.15 -23.59
N MET A 433 -5.15 12.37 -23.98
CA MET A 433 -3.73 12.70 -23.72
C MET A 433 -3.11 13.65 -24.75
N SER A 434 -3.78 13.89 -25.88
CA SER A 434 -3.31 14.78 -26.95
C SER A 434 -3.83 16.22 -26.81
N ALA A 435 -4.84 16.42 -25.97
CA ALA A 435 -5.40 17.71 -25.60
C ALA A 435 -4.58 18.37 -24.48
#